data_AF-A0A1Q2L2V0-F1
#
_entry.id   AF-A0A1Q2L2V0-F1
#
_cell.length_a   1.000
_cell.length_b   1.000
_cell.length_c   1.000
_cell.angle_alpha   90.00
_cell.angle_beta   90.00
_cell.angle_gamma   90.00
#
_symmetry.space_group_name_H-M   'P 1'
#
loop_
_entity.id
_entity.type
_entity.pdbx_description
1 polymer ?
#
loop_
_entity_poly.entity_id
_entity_poly.type
_entity_poly.pdbx_seq_one_letter_code
_entity_poly.pdbx_strand_id
1 'polypeptide(L)'
;MLANLRKAVVNPPVSFGLLLFFVSLLVCGQADHSFYLLAAQLIFVPALLQLVVELRRLEKMILAAGMAAAAFISFGLPYPAALVCALVYLIVTFWIAWKGAERFLKRGFSNTAELMIDLGLVYIAVGGLWFFAFVGEFDTGFSAMTMWLTAIHFHYSAFMLCVSVGLLGRIRATNLYKLCALFIATGPMTVALGIIFSHTLELTSVSLYVLAIYALTFYTFRLRFPFIQALMIRIPFVTLCLTILWSFLYAYGNFSGTATVTIPTMLAVHGLLNCLLFGSFTVIGWALHVPITTQEPFHFPVSKIRGKLNAPGTPHRGLVDRMEDYVDNRELPASIIDFYEHTERFQLFASVQWAAWFKPFAFFYQFISRRVGQLNLPFSADRIEMTGEILLVDEEADGRARPRVWKRTIRGKPVFTAIYSQHEAGGETFMNIALPLPFSSMHGILQLSVEHGQLRLTSKGGGDAGTYLALGGYVFKLPLHESFIMKGSLGNLLAVHDMTLFGLHFLHIDYVIKEKTNGNQPQR
;
A
#
# COMPACT_ATOMS: atom_id res chain seq x y z
N MET A 1 3.41 29.74 12.87
CA MET A 1 4.63 28.92 12.71
C MET A 1 5.31 28.64 14.06
N LEU A 2 5.75 29.65 14.82
CA LEU A 2 6.37 29.47 16.15
C LEU A 2 5.47 28.77 17.19
N ALA A 3 4.16 29.04 17.19
CA ALA A 3 3.21 28.37 18.07
C ALA A 3 3.06 26.86 17.79
N ASN A 4 3.14 26.45 16.52
CA ASN A 4 3.09 25.03 16.13
C ASN A 4 4.38 24.31 16.50
N LEU A 5 5.53 24.96 16.29
CA LEU A 5 6.82 24.44 16.75
C LEU A 5 6.82 24.26 18.27
N ARG A 6 6.33 25.25 19.03
CA ARG A 6 6.22 25.13 20.49
C ARG A 6 5.32 23.97 20.90
N LYS A 7 4.16 23.77 20.25
CA LYS A 7 3.29 22.62 20.54
C LYS A 7 3.92 21.27 20.17
N ALA A 8 4.67 21.21 19.08
CA ALA A 8 5.34 19.98 18.62
C ALA A 8 6.58 19.63 19.48
N VAL A 9 7.36 20.62 19.90
CA VAL A 9 8.60 20.45 20.70
C VAL A 9 8.30 20.27 22.19
N VAL A 10 7.29 20.95 22.73
CA VAL A 10 6.86 20.83 24.14
C VAL A 10 5.91 19.63 24.35
N ASN A 11 5.85 18.71 23.38
CA ASN A 11 5.06 17.50 23.51
C ASN A 11 5.74 16.52 24.48
N PRO A 12 5.03 15.94 25.47
CA PRO A 12 5.64 15.15 26.52
C PRO A 12 6.65 14.07 26.08
N PRO A 13 6.40 13.26 25.03
CA PRO A 13 7.38 12.24 24.64
C PRO A 13 8.65 12.84 24.01
N VAL A 14 8.55 13.96 23.30
CA VAL A 14 9.72 14.64 22.71
C VAL A 14 10.59 15.24 23.82
N SER A 15 9.97 15.92 24.78
CA SER A 15 10.68 16.46 25.95
C SER A 15 11.31 15.36 26.81
N PHE A 16 10.60 14.23 27.00
CA PHE A 16 11.13 13.06 27.70
C PHE A 16 12.32 12.43 26.96
N GLY A 17 12.23 12.32 25.63
CA GLY A 17 13.32 11.81 24.80
C GLY A 17 14.58 12.67 24.83
N LEU A 18 14.42 13.98 24.74
CA LEU A 18 15.52 14.93 24.91
C LEU A 18 16.15 14.78 26.30
N LEU A 19 15.34 14.72 27.36
CA LEU A 19 15.84 14.51 28.73
C LEU A 19 16.65 13.21 28.84
N LEU A 20 16.12 12.09 28.36
CA LEU A 20 16.82 10.80 28.39
C LEU A 20 18.12 10.84 27.59
N PHE A 21 18.12 11.49 26.42
CA PHE A 21 19.32 11.64 25.59
C PHE A 21 20.40 12.45 26.32
N PHE A 22 20.03 13.58 26.95
CA PHE A 22 20.96 14.36 27.75
C PHE A 22 21.49 13.60 28.96
N VAL A 23 20.64 12.85 29.67
CA VAL A 23 21.08 11.99 30.79
C VAL A 23 22.07 10.93 30.29
N SER A 24 21.81 10.32 29.13
CA SER A 24 22.70 9.33 28.52
C SER A 24 24.07 9.91 28.18
N LEU A 25 24.12 11.14 27.65
CA LEU A 25 25.38 11.84 27.39
C LEU A 25 26.17 12.10 28.69
N LEU A 26 25.48 12.48 29.77
CA LEU A 26 26.11 12.75 31.07
C LEU A 26 26.67 11.48 31.72
N VAL A 27 25.94 10.36 31.64
CA VAL A 27 26.34 9.08 32.25
C VAL A 27 27.52 8.45 31.52
N CYS A 28 27.53 8.45 30.18
CA CYS A 28 28.57 7.77 29.41
C CYS A 28 29.87 8.56 29.29
N GLY A 29 29.86 9.89 29.49
CA GLY A 29 31.05 10.74 29.54
C GLY A 29 31.81 10.94 28.22
N GLN A 30 31.59 10.10 27.20
CA GLN A 30 32.15 10.25 25.84
C GLN A 30 31.09 9.97 24.76
N ALA A 31 30.99 10.87 23.79
CA ALA A 31 30.11 10.71 22.64
C ALA A 31 30.76 9.79 21.59
N ASP A 32 30.22 8.57 21.49
CA ASP A 32 30.58 7.54 20.52
C ASP A 32 29.50 7.41 19.41
N HIS A 33 29.78 6.68 18.33
CA HIS A 33 28.85 6.46 17.21
C HIS A 33 27.49 5.84 17.58
N SER A 34 27.39 5.10 18.69
CA SER A 34 26.16 4.57 19.29
C SER A 34 25.13 5.66 19.58
N PHE A 35 25.57 6.90 19.87
CA PHE A 35 24.67 8.02 20.09
C PHE A 35 23.88 8.42 18.84
N TYR A 36 24.35 8.06 17.64
CA TYR A 36 23.60 8.30 16.42
C TYR A 36 22.30 7.47 16.42
N LEU A 37 22.40 6.18 16.73
CA LEU A 37 21.21 5.33 16.86
C LEU A 37 20.35 5.79 18.05
N LEU A 38 20.95 6.10 19.19
CA LEU A 38 20.22 6.55 20.37
C LEU A 38 19.43 7.85 20.10
N ALA A 39 20.00 8.81 19.37
CA ALA A 39 19.30 10.02 18.96
C ALA A 39 18.06 9.70 18.11
N ALA A 40 18.14 8.73 17.20
CA ALA A 40 17.00 8.30 16.43
C ALA A 40 15.93 7.64 17.30
N GLN A 41 16.32 6.76 18.22
CA GLN A 41 15.42 6.03 19.13
C GLN A 41 14.71 6.96 20.11
N LEU A 42 15.41 7.97 20.65
CA LEU A 42 14.88 8.84 21.70
C LEU A 42 14.23 10.12 21.15
N ILE A 43 14.71 10.65 20.03
CA ILE A 43 14.29 11.98 19.54
C ILE A 43 13.57 11.84 18.21
N PHE A 44 14.23 11.30 17.18
CA PHE A 44 13.73 11.44 15.82
C PHE A 44 12.50 10.57 15.51
N VAL A 45 12.53 9.30 15.88
CA VAL A 45 11.41 8.37 15.67
C VAL A 45 10.18 8.81 16.46
N PRO A 46 10.26 9.07 17.79
CA PRO A 46 9.12 9.54 18.57
C PRO A 46 8.54 10.88 18.07
N ALA A 47 9.40 11.81 17.63
CA ALA A 47 8.95 13.10 17.14
C ALA A 47 8.19 12.97 15.82
N LEU A 48 8.75 12.29 14.82
CA LEU A 48 8.09 12.12 13.52
C LEU A 48 6.81 11.28 13.63
N LEU A 49 6.80 10.24 14.47
CA LEU A 49 5.61 9.41 14.70
C LEU A 49 4.41 10.26 15.12
N GLN A 50 4.62 11.20 16.04
CA GLN A 50 3.56 12.07 16.56
C GLN A 50 3.08 13.13 15.59
N LEU A 51 3.88 13.46 14.56
CA LEU A 51 3.44 14.35 13.49
C LEU A 51 2.47 13.67 12.52
N VAL A 52 2.50 12.33 12.44
CA VAL A 52 1.73 11.56 11.45
C VAL A 52 0.70 10.61 12.05
N VAL A 53 0.79 10.33 13.35
CA VAL A 53 -0.15 9.50 14.11
C VAL A 53 -0.59 10.23 15.37
N GLU A 54 -1.89 10.36 15.56
CA GLU A 54 -2.46 10.84 16.82
C GLU A 54 -2.39 9.75 17.88
N LEU A 55 -1.62 9.99 18.94
CA LEU A 55 -1.39 9.02 20.01
C LEU A 55 -2.27 9.28 21.24
N ARG A 56 -2.98 8.25 21.68
CA ARG A 56 -3.71 8.21 22.96
C ARG A 56 -2.73 8.17 24.14
N ARG A 57 -3.22 8.42 25.36
CA ARG A 57 -2.39 8.43 26.58
C ARG A 57 -1.63 7.11 26.80
N LEU A 58 -2.30 5.97 26.65
CA LEU A 58 -1.66 4.65 26.77
C LEU A 58 -0.55 4.45 25.72
N GLU A 59 -0.79 4.89 24.48
CA GLU A 59 0.15 4.77 23.37
C GLU A 59 1.40 5.65 23.59
N LYS A 60 1.23 6.84 24.17
CA LYS A 60 2.37 7.66 24.61
C LYS A 60 3.19 6.99 25.69
N MET A 61 2.56 6.23 26.61
CA MET A 61 3.29 5.47 27.63
C MET A 61 4.03 4.27 27.05
N ILE A 62 3.45 3.56 26.07
CA ILE A 62 4.13 2.49 25.33
C ILE A 62 5.38 3.05 24.65
N LEU A 63 5.25 4.19 23.97
CA LEU A 63 6.38 4.86 23.32
C LEU A 63 7.45 5.27 24.35
N ALA A 64 7.06 5.87 25.47
CA ALA A 64 7.98 6.27 26.54
C ALA A 64 8.71 5.06 27.16
N ALA A 65 8.06 3.90 27.30
CA ALA A 65 8.69 2.69 27.79
C ALA A 65 9.81 2.20 26.84
N GLY A 66 9.57 2.23 25.52
CA GLY A 66 10.60 1.91 24.53
C GLY A 66 11.78 2.88 24.58
N MET A 67 11.50 4.18 24.73
CA MET A 67 12.53 5.21 24.88
C MET A 67 13.38 5.01 26.14
N ALA A 68 12.73 4.74 27.28
CA ALA A 68 13.43 4.44 28.53
C ALA A 68 14.29 3.17 28.40
N ALA A 69 13.78 2.13 27.76
CA ALA A 69 14.52 0.89 27.53
C ALA A 69 15.79 1.11 26.68
N ALA A 70 15.69 1.89 25.58
CA ALA A 70 16.84 2.25 24.76
C ALA A 70 17.88 3.08 25.55
N ALA A 71 17.42 4.03 26.36
CA ALA A 71 18.30 4.82 27.22
C ALA A 71 19.00 3.95 28.28
N PHE A 72 18.29 3.03 28.94
CA PHE A 72 18.90 2.17 29.95
C PHE A 72 19.97 1.25 29.37
N ILE A 73 19.81 0.74 28.15
CA ILE A 73 20.87 -0.02 27.47
C ILE A 73 22.16 0.82 27.36
N SER A 74 22.04 2.12 27.08
CA SER A 74 23.20 3.01 26.99
C SER A 74 23.94 3.19 28.32
N PHE A 75 23.30 2.92 29.47
CA PHE A 75 23.92 3.06 30.80
C PHE A 75 24.81 1.87 31.19
N GLY A 76 25.03 0.91 30.29
CA GLY A 76 25.90 -0.24 30.55
C GLY A 76 25.25 -1.30 31.44
N LEU A 77 23.96 -1.59 31.22
CA LEU A 77 23.26 -2.65 31.94
C LEU A 77 23.93 -4.03 31.76
N PRO A 78 23.88 -4.92 32.78
CA PRO A 78 24.24 -6.32 32.61
C PRO A 78 23.44 -6.98 31.48
N TYR A 79 24.05 -7.92 30.77
CA TYR A 79 23.47 -8.57 29.57
C TYR A 79 21.99 -8.99 29.73
N PRO A 80 21.56 -9.71 30.80
CA PRO A 80 20.17 -10.11 30.94
C PRO A 80 19.19 -8.92 30.98
N ALA A 81 19.57 -7.83 31.64
CA ALA A 81 18.75 -6.63 31.73
C ALA A 81 18.74 -5.84 30.40
N ALA A 82 19.88 -5.76 29.72
CA ALA A 82 20.00 -5.16 28.39
C ALA A 82 19.12 -5.89 27.36
N LEU A 83 19.12 -7.23 27.38
CA LEU A 83 18.29 -8.07 26.50
C LEU A 83 16.79 -7.83 26.73
N VAL A 84 16.34 -7.75 27.99
CA VAL A 84 14.94 -7.42 28.32
C VAL A 84 14.58 -6.03 27.81
N CYS A 85 15.45 -5.03 28.01
CA CYS A 85 15.22 -3.67 27.49
C CYS A 85 15.15 -3.67 25.96
N ALA A 86 16.01 -4.43 25.28
CA ALA A 86 16.00 -4.52 23.83
C ALA A 86 14.71 -5.21 23.32
N LEU A 87 14.20 -6.21 24.04
CA LEU A 87 12.90 -6.84 23.75
C LEU A 87 11.74 -5.84 23.94
N VAL A 88 11.76 -5.02 25.00
CA VAL A 88 10.77 -3.95 25.19
C VAL A 88 10.81 -2.97 24.02
N TYR A 89 12.00 -2.54 23.59
CA TYR A 89 12.15 -1.67 22.43
C TYR A 89 11.59 -2.33 21.15
N LEU A 90 11.88 -3.61 20.93
CA LEU A 90 11.36 -4.39 19.80
C LEU A 90 9.84 -4.47 19.78
N ILE A 91 9.20 -4.69 20.94
CA ILE A 91 7.73 -4.71 21.04
C ILE A 91 7.15 -3.35 20.65
N VAL A 92 7.80 -2.25 21.05
CA VAL A 92 7.39 -0.90 20.68
C VAL A 92 7.54 -0.66 19.17
N THR A 93 8.64 -1.11 18.53
CA THR A 93 8.78 -0.96 17.07
C THR A 93 7.75 -1.77 16.29
N PHE A 94 7.39 -2.97 16.75
CA PHE A 94 6.27 -3.74 16.18
C PHE A 94 4.93 -3.02 16.35
N TRP A 95 4.70 -2.37 17.48
CA TRP A 95 3.51 -1.56 17.69
C TRP A 95 3.47 -0.34 16.74
N ILE A 96 4.59 0.33 16.49
CA ILE A 96 4.67 1.41 15.48
C ILE A 96 4.38 0.86 14.08
N ALA A 97 4.95 -0.29 13.73
CA ALA A 97 4.69 -0.95 12.46
C ALA A 97 3.22 -1.33 12.29
N TRP A 98 2.55 -1.77 13.37
CA TRP A 98 1.12 -1.99 13.37
C TRP A 98 0.32 -0.72 13.08
N LYS A 99 0.72 0.44 13.60
CA LYS A 99 0.09 1.73 13.25
C LYS A 99 0.25 2.07 11.76
N GLY A 100 1.41 1.76 11.17
CA GLY A 100 1.61 1.85 9.72
C GLY A 100 0.68 0.92 8.94
N ALA A 101 0.59 -0.35 9.34
CA ALA A 101 -0.28 -1.34 8.72
C ALA A 101 -1.78 -0.95 8.84
N GLU A 102 -2.21 -0.49 10.02
CA GLU A 102 -3.58 -0.04 10.24
C GLU A 102 -3.96 1.14 9.33
N ARG A 103 -3.05 2.11 9.18
CA ARG A 103 -3.22 3.26 8.27
C ARG A 103 -3.32 2.81 6.81
N PHE A 104 -2.49 1.84 6.41
CA PHE A 104 -2.57 1.24 5.08
C PHE A 104 -3.90 0.51 4.87
N LEU A 105 -4.37 -0.31 5.82
CA LEU A 105 -5.60 -1.08 5.71
C LEU A 105 -6.87 -0.22 5.62
N LYS A 106 -6.83 1.04 6.04
CA LYS A 106 -7.95 2.01 5.89
C LYS A 106 -8.02 2.68 4.51
N ARG A 107 -7.01 2.45 3.66
CA ARG A 107 -6.80 3.23 2.44
C ARG A 107 -6.35 2.39 1.26
N GLY A 108 -5.25 1.67 1.42
CA GLY A 108 -4.54 0.93 0.39
C GLY A 108 -3.64 1.81 -0.47
N PHE A 109 -3.64 1.54 -1.78
CA PHE A 109 -2.71 2.13 -2.74
C PHE A 109 -3.21 3.46 -3.35
N SER A 110 -4.28 4.06 -2.83
CA SER A 110 -4.88 5.28 -3.39
C SER A 110 -3.98 6.52 -3.30
N ASN A 111 -3.14 6.60 -2.26
CA ASN A 111 -2.31 7.77 -1.99
C ASN A 111 -0.86 7.38 -1.73
N THR A 112 0.02 7.70 -2.70
CA THR A 112 1.47 7.40 -2.62
C THR A 112 2.14 8.13 -1.45
N ALA A 113 1.75 9.37 -1.14
CA ALA A 113 2.34 10.14 -0.07
C ALA A 113 2.09 9.49 1.30
N GLU A 114 0.86 9.04 1.54
CA GLU A 114 0.53 8.31 2.76
C GLU A 114 1.16 6.90 2.77
N LEU A 115 1.28 6.24 1.61
CA LEU A 115 1.94 4.93 1.52
C LEU A 115 3.40 5.02 1.95
N MET A 116 4.11 6.10 1.61
CA MET A 116 5.48 6.34 2.08
C MET A 116 5.53 6.47 3.61
N ILE A 117 4.59 7.20 4.22
CA ILE A 117 4.51 7.33 5.69
C ILE A 117 4.27 5.95 6.31
N ASP A 118 3.27 5.22 5.82
CA ASP A 118 2.89 3.92 6.36
C ASP A 118 4.05 2.91 6.25
N LEU A 119 4.76 2.90 5.12
CA LEU A 119 5.93 2.06 4.90
C LEU A 119 7.08 2.43 5.84
N GLY A 120 7.34 3.73 6.05
CA GLY A 120 8.33 4.18 7.02
C GLY A 120 8.03 3.67 8.43
N LEU A 121 6.76 3.73 8.85
CA LEU A 121 6.30 3.17 10.14
C LEU A 121 6.50 1.65 10.20
N VAL A 122 6.25 0.91 9.12
CA VAL A 122 6.47 -0.55 9.08
C VAL A 122 7.97 -0.89 9.15
N TYR A 123 8.82 -0.12 8.48
CA TYR A 123 10.26 -0.38 8.42
C TYR A 123 10.98 -0.27 9.76
N ILE A 124 10.43 0.48 10.73
CA ILE A 124 11.05 0.57 12.05
C ILE A 124 11.10 -0.78 12.78
N ALA A 125 10.18 -1.72 12.49
CA ALA A 125 10.21 -3.06 13.08
C ALA A 125 11.47 -3.82 12.65
N VAL A 126 11.91 -3.66 11.39
CA VAL A 126 13.16 -4.26 10.91
C VAL A 126 14.36 -3.64 11.64
N GLY A 127 14.35 -2.32 11.86
CA GLY A 127 15.37 -1.66 12.68
C GLY A 127 15.41 -2.16 14.13
N GLY A 128 14.24 -2.40 14.73
CA GLY A 128 14.13 -3.00 16.07
C GLY A 128 14.63 -4.44 16.13
N LEU A 129 14.33 -5.26 15.11
CA LEU A 129 14.81 -6.65 15.02
C LEU A 129 16.33 -6.72 15.00
N TRP A 130 16.96 -5.89 14.16
CA TRP A 130 18.43 -5.84 14.08
C TRP A 130 19.07 -5.25 15.34
N PHE A 131 18.43 -4.26 15.97
CA PHE A 131 18.89 -3.76 17.27
C PHE A 131 18.81 -4.82 18.37
N PHE A 132 17.71 -5.59 18.40
CA PHE A 132 17.54 -6.70 19.34
C PHE A 132 18.58 -7.80 19.12
N ALA A 133 18.84 -8.18 17.86
CA ALA A 133 19.89 -9.14 17.52
C ALA A 133 21.29 -8.66 17.90
N PHE A 134 21.56 -7.35 17.71
CA PHE A 134 22.81 -6.72 18.12
C PHE A 134 23.01 -6.77 19.64
N VAL A 135 22.03 -6.36 20.43
CA VAL A 135 22.11 -6.40 21.91
C VAL A 135 22.14 -7.83 22.44
N GLY A 136 21.43 -8.74 21.79
CA GLY A 136 21.36 -10.15 22.17
C GLY A 136 22.58 -10.98 21.77
N GLU A 137 23.51 -10.41 20.99
CA GLU A 137 24.70 -11.10 20.46
C GLU A 137 24.33 -12.38 19.68
N PHE A 138 23.23 -12.33 18.90
CA PHE A 138 22.75 -13.49 18.16
C PHE A 138 23.66 -13.82 16.96
N ASP A 139 23.91 -15.11 16.75
CA ASP A 139 24.59 -15.60 15.55
C ASP A 139 23.64 -15.58 14.34
N THR A 140 23.69 -14.46 13.61
CA THR A 140 22.91 -14.25 12.38
C THR A 140 23.74 -14.49 11.12
N GLY A 141 25.01 -14.90 11.25
CA GLY A 141 25.99 -14.92 10.16
C GLY A 141 26.57 -13.55 9.79
N PHE A 142 26.18 -12.47 10.50
CA PHE A 142 26.69 -11.10 10.30
C PHE A 142 27.46 -10.60 11.52
N SER A 143 28.42 -9.69 11.29
CA SER A 143 29.18 -9.06 12.37
C SER A 143 28.28 -8.15 13.25
N ALA A 144 28.67 -7.93 14.50
CA ALA A 144 27.98 -7.00 15.40
C ALA A 144 27.85 -5.58 14.80
N MET A 145 28.91 -5.11 14.13
CA MET A 145 28.90 -3.83 13.43
C MET A 145 27.88 -3.81 12.28
N THR A 146 27.78 -4.89 11.51
CA THR A 146 26.78 -5.01 10.42
C THR A 146 25.36 -4.98 10.99
N MET A 147 25.09 -5.72 12.08
CA MET A 147 23.77 -5.70 12.73
C MET A 147 23.39 -4.30 13.22
N TRP A 148 24.32 -3.61 13.88
CA TRP A 148 24.11 -2.25 14.36
C TRP A 148 23.91 -1.25 13.21
N LEU A 149 24.74 -1.34 12.16
CA LEU A 149 24.62 -0.52 10.96
C LEU A 149 23.25 -0.74 10.30
N THR A 150 22.80 -1.98 10.15
CA THR A 150 21.48 -2.25 9.58
C THR A 150 20.37 -1.66 10.47
N ALA A 151 20.46 -1.80 11.79
CA ALA A 151 19.50 -1.18 12.71
C ALA A 151 19.39 0.34 12.50
N ILE A 152 20.51 1.07 12.48
CA ILE A 152 20.49 2.54 12.29
C ILE A 152 19.98 2.95 10.91
N HIS A 153 20.31 2.22 9.84
CA HIS A 153 19.78 2.53 8.51
C HIS A 153 18.25 2.42 8.47
N PHE A 154 17.66 1.42 9.13
CA PHE A 154 16.21 1.31 9.19
C PHE A 154 15.53 2.42 10.02
N HIS A 155 16.23 3.04 10.97
CA HIS A 155 15.72 4.22 11.69
C HIS A 155 15.82 5.48 10.83
N TYR A 156 16.92 5.68 10.10
CA TYR A 156 17.14 6.90 9.29
C TYR A 156 16.62 6.78 7.85
N SER A 157 17.26 5.93 7.03
CA SER A 157 16.98 5.86 5.60
C SER A 157 15.66 5.15 5.27
N ALA A 158 15.20 4.24 6.13
CA ALA A 158 13.92 3.55 5.92
C ALA A 158 12.76 4.28 6.61
N PHE A 159 12.84 4.58 7.92
CA PHE A 159 11.77 5.29 8.63
C PHE A 159 11.76 6.80 8.34
N MET A 160 12.80 7.55 8.74
CA MET A 160 12.75 9.03 8.69
C MET A 160 12.63 9.57 7.27
N LEU A 161 13.40 9.01 6.33
CA LEU A 161 13.34 9.45 4.94
C LEU A 161 11.99 9.12 4.29
N CYS A 162 11.43 7.92 4.51
CA CYS A 162 10.11 7.60 3.95
C CYS A 162 9.01 8.51 4.52
N VAL A 163 9.02 8.78 5.83
CA VAL A 163 8.07 9.72 6.44
C VAL A 163 8.25 11.13 5.87
N SER A 164 9.48 11.61 5.73
CA SER A 164 9.79 12.93 5.14
C SER A 164 9.35 13.03 3.67
N VAL A 165 9.62 12.00 2.86
CA VAL A 165 9.17 11.92 1.46
C VAL A 165 7.64 11.85 1.39
N GLY A 166 6.98 11.16 2.31
CA GLY A 166 5.53 11.14 2.40
C GLY A 166 4.93 12.51 2.71
N LEU A 167 5.49 13.23 3.69
CA LEU A 167 5.07 14.61 4.00
C LEU A 167 5.31 15.57 2.83
N LEU A 168 6.39 15.39 2.08
CA LEU A 168 6.64 16.12 0.83
C LEU A 168 5.54 15.86 -0.20
N GLY A 169 5.11 14.61 -0.34
CA GLY A 169 4.06 14.19 -1.27
C GLY A 169 2.69 14.74 -0.95
N ARG A 170 2.38 15.00 0.34
CA ARG A 170 1.13 15.66 0.76
C ARG A 170 0.99 17.08 0.22
N ILE A 171 2.11 17.76 -0.03
CA ILE A 171 2.10 19.12 -0.62
C ILE A 171 1.79 19.02 -2.11
N ARG A 172 2.50 18.15 -2.83
CA ARG A 172 2.28 17.89 -4.25
C ARG A 172 2.90 16.54 -4.62
N ALA A 173 2.15 15.71 -5.35
CA ALA A 173 2.61 14.42 -5.85
C ALA A 173 2.56 14.38 -7.38
N THR A 174 3.70 14.62 -8.03
CA THR A 174 3.87 14.46 -9.49
C THR A 174 4.23 13.02 -9.87
N ASN A 175 4.20 12.68 -11.17
CA ASN A 175 4.66 11.35 -11.63
C ASN A 175 6.14 11.10 -11.32
N LEU A 176 7.00 12.13 -11.47
CA LEU A 176 8.41 12.03 -11.08
C LEU A 176 8.55 11.78 -9.57
N TYR A 177 7.77 12.46 -8.73
CA TYR A 177 7.73 12.19 -7.29
C TYR A 177 7.33 10.74 -7.01
N LYS A 178 6.26 10.22 -7.66
CA LYS A 178 5.81 8.83 -7.46
C LYS A 178 6.88 7.81 -7.85
N LEU A 179 7.61 8.05 -8.94
CA LEU A 179 8.71 7.21 -9.37
C LEU A 179 9.88 7.26 -8.36
N CYS A 180 10.26 8.45 -7.89
CA CYS A 180 11.31 8.58 -6.87
C CYS A 180 10.89 7.93 -5.55
N ALA A 181 9.63 8.12 -5.14
CA ALA A 181 9.05 7.51 -3.95
C ALA A 181 9.10 5.98 -4.02
N LEU A 182 8.85 5.38 -5.20
CA LEU A 182 9.01 3.94 -5.41
C LEU A 182 10.45 3.48 -5.13
N PHE A 183 11.46 4.17 -5.67
CA PHE A 183 12.87 3.81 -5.43
C PHE A 183 13.32 4.06 -3.99
N ILE A 184 12.82 5.11 -3.33
CA ILE A 184 13.07 5.31 -1.89
C ILE A 184 12.41 4.21 -1.06
N ALA A 185 11.17 3.85 -1.39
CA ALA A 185 10.40 2.81 -0.71
C ALA A 185 11.10 1.45 -0.79
N THR A 186 11.55 1.04 -1.97
CA THR A 186 12.15 -0.29 -2.17
C THR A 186 13.65 -0.33 -1.85
N GLY A 187 14.33 0.82 -1.83
CA GLY A 187 15.77 0.97 -1.65
C GLY A 187 16.37 0.19 -0.48
N PRO A 188 15.86 0.33 0.76
CA PRO A 188 16.41 -0.42 1.91
C PRO A 188 16.44 -1.94 1.68
N MET A 189 15.41 -2.49 1.02
CA MET A 189 15.32 -3.93 0.75
C MET A 189 16.20 -4.35 -0.44
N THR A 190 16.21 -3.57 -1.53
CA THR A 190 17.00 -3.92 -2.72
C THR A 190 18.51 -3.77 -2.47
N VAL A 191 18.93 -2.77 -1.70
CA VAL A 191 20.33 -2.62 -1.28
C VAL A 191 20.75 -3.76 -0.35
N ALA A 192 19.92 -4.14 0.63
CA ALA A 192 20.20 -5.29 1.50
C ALA A 192 20.37 -6.59 0.70
N LEU A 193 19.48 -6.85 -0.26
CA LEU A 193 19.61 -8.00 -1.18
C LEU A 193 20.89 -7.93 -2.02
N GLY A 194 21.29 -6.73 -2.46
CA GLY A 194 22.53 -6.50 -3.18
C GLY A 194 23.76 -6.91 -2.36
N ILE A 195 23.84 -6.43 -1.11
CA ILE A 195 24.94 -6.75 -0.19
C ILE A 195 25.05 -8.27 0.04
N ILE A 196 23.93 -8.99 0.12
CA ILE A 196 23.90 -10.42 0.42
C ILE A 196 24.21 -11.28 -0.83
N PHE A 197 23.65 -10.93 -1.99
CA PHE A 197 23.62 -11.83 -3.13
C PHE A 197 24.39 -11.35 -4.36
N SER A 198 24.59 -10.05 -4.57
CA SER A 198 25.22 -9.54 -5.81
C SER A 198 25.69 -8.08 -5.70
N HIS A 199 26.99 -7.84 -5.86
CA HIS A 199 27.57 -6.49 -5.93
C HIS A 199 27.02 -5.66 -7.10
N THR A 200 26.63 -6.29 -8.23
CA THR A 200 25.98 -5.58 -9.35
C THR A 200 24.60 -5.06 -8.95
N LEU A 201 23.84 -5.88 -8.21
CA LEU A 201 22.55 -5.46 -7.66
C LEU A 201 22.73 -4.38 -6.59
N GLU A 202 23.75 -4.47 -5.74
CA GLU A 202 24.11 -3.44 -4.77
C GLU A 202 24.37 -2.10 -5.47
N LEU A 203 25.31 -2.06 -6.41
CA LEU A 203 25.68 -0.83 -7.13
C LEU A 203 24.49 -0.24 -7.89
N THR A 204 23.69 -1.07 -8.57
CA THR A 204 22.50 -0.63 -9.29
C THR A 204 21.45 -0.05 -8.35
N SER A 205 21.18 -0.73 -7.23
CA SER A 205 20.19 -0.29 -6.24
C SER A 205 20.61 1.02 -5.57
N VAL A 206 21.87 1.14 -5.17
CA VAL A 206 22.42 2.38 -4.60
C VAL A 206 22.38 3.51 -5.62
N SER A 207 22.71 3.26 -6.89
CA SER A 207 22.64 4.28 -7.95
C SER A 207 21.23 4.83 -8.15
N LEU A 208 20.23 3.95 -8.22
CA LEU A 208 18.82 4.35 -8.32
C LEU A 208 18.37 5.14 -7.09
N TYR A 209 18.83 4.74 -5.90
CA TYR A 209 18.55 5.44 -4.65
C TYR A 209 19.15 6.85 -4.62
N VAL A 210 20.42 7.00 -5.06
CA VAL A 210 21.10 8.29 -5.21
C VAL A 210 20.33 9.19 -6.17
N LEU A 211 19.98 8.69 -7.36
CA LEU A 211 19.23 9.45 -8.36
C LEU A 211 17.87 9.92 -7.82
N ALA A 212 17.16 9.06 -7.08
CA ALA A 212 15.89 9.40 -6.45
C ALA A 212 16.05 10.50 -5.39
N ILE A 213 17.09 10.43 -4.54
CA ILE A 213 17.39 11.47 -3.55
C ILE A 213 17.69 12.80 -4.26
N TYR A 214 18.53 12.81 -5.29
CA TYR A 214 18.86 14.03 -6.04
C TYR A 214 17.63 14.65 -6.69
N ALA A 215 16.79 13.83 -7.34
CA ALA A 215 15.55 14.28 -7.96
C ALA A 215 14.56 14.85 -6.92
N LEU A 216 14.42 14.20 -5.75
CA LEU A 216 13.59 14.69 -4.66
C LEU A 216 14.14 15.98 -4.03
N THR A 217 15.46 16.09 -3.87
CA THR A 217 16.12 17.32 -3.41
C THR A 217 15.80 18.46 -4.35
N PHE A 218 15.98 18.29 -5.67
CA PHE A 218 15.60 19.28 -6.67
C PHE A 218 14.09 19.60 -6.60
N TYR A 219 13.26 18.58 -6.41
CA TYR A 219 11.82 18.74 -6.26
C TYR A 219 11.45 19.64 -5.08
N THR A 220 12.17 19.55 -3.94
CA THR A 220 11.93 20.44 -2.77
C THR A 220 12.15 21.93 -3.08
N PHE A 221 13.02 22.27 -4.04
CA PHE A 221 13.23 23.66 -4.48
C PHE A 221 12.10 24.17 -5.39
N ARG A 222 11.33 23.27 -6.00
CA ARG A 222 10.15 23.61 -6.83
C ARG A 222 8.88 23.79 -6.02
N LEU A 223 8.88 23.40 -4.74
CA LEU A 223 7.76 23.58 -3.83
C LEU A 223 7.85 24.92 -3.09
N ARG A 224 6.68 25.43 -2.71
CA ARG A 224 6.55 26.67 -1.94
C ARG A 224 6.44 26.34 -0.46
N PHE A 225 7.29 26.98 0.34
CA PHE A 225 7.31 26.88 1.79
C PHE A 225 7.50 28.27 2.40
N PRO A 226 7.06 28.50 3.64
CA PRO A 226 7.57 29.61 4.45
C PRO A 226 9.10 29.52 4.56
N PHE A 227 9.79 30.67 4.56
CA PHE A 227 11.26 30.73 4.47
C PHE A 227 12.00 29.80 5.46
N ILE A 228 11.64 29.87 6.75
CA ILE A 228 12.28 29.05 7.79
C ILE A 228 12.02 27.55 7.54
N GLN A 229 10.78 27.17 7.21
CA GLN A 229 10.47 25.78 6.91
C GLN A 229 11.19 25.28 5.66
N ALA A 230 11.31 26.14 4.63
CA ALA A 230 12.07 25.83 3.43
C ALA A 230 13.51 25.47 3.75
N LEU A 231 14.16 26.29 4.60
CA LEU A 231 15.53 26.06 5.05
C LEU A 231 15.65 24.74 5.83
N MET A 232 14.76 24.52 6.79
CA MET A 232 14.76 23.32 7.64
C MET A 232 14.47 22.03 6.86
N ILE A 233 13.74 22.09 5.74
CA ILE A 233 13.51 20.92 4.88
C ILE A 233 14.66 20.74 3.88
N ARG A 234 15.15 21.82 3.25
CA ARG A 234 16.16 21.73 2.18
C ARG A 234 17.54 21.34 2.69
N ILE A 235 17.94 21.79 3.88
CA ILE A 235 19.23 21.40 4.48
C ILE A 235 19.35 19.87 4.58
N PRO A 236 18.41 19.12 5.21
CA PRO A 236 18.42 17.66 5.22
C PRO A 236 18.60 17.01 3.85
N PHE A 237 17.84 17.45 2.84
CA PHE A 237 17.89 16.86 1.50
C PHE A 237 19.23 17.14 0.81
N VAL A 238 19.80 18.34 0.98
CA VAL A 238 21.15 18.66 0.49
C VAL A 238 22.22 17.85 1.23
N THR A 239 22.10 17.70 2.55
CA THR A 239 22.98 16.82 3.34
C THR A 239 22.93 15.38 2.83
N LEU A 240 21.75 14.85 2.50
CA LEU A 240 21.63 13.52 1.91
C LEU A 240 22.35 13.41 0.57
N CYS A 241 22.23 14.41 -0.31
CA CYS A 241 22.96 14.42 -1.58
C CYS A 241 24.48 14.35 -1.38
N LEU A 242 25.01 15.04 -0.37
CA LEU A 242 26.45 15.02 -0.06
C LEU A 242 26.88 13.69 0.57
N THR A 243 26.14 13.23 1.59
CA THR A 243 26.52 12.06 2.39
C THR A 243 26.32 10.74 1.65
N ILE A 244 25.34 10.65 0.74
CA ILE A 244 25.06 9.42 -0.02
C ILE A 244 26.19 9.08 -1.01
N LEU A 245 27.05 10.05 -1.37
CA LEU A 245 28.23 9.81 -2.19
C LEU A 245 29.20 8.83 -1.51
N TRP A 246 29.31 8.83 -0.18
CA TRP A 246 30.12 7.83 0.54
C TRP A 246 29.53 6.43 0.40
N SER A 247 28.21 6.29 0.47
CA SER A 247 27.53 5.01 0.25
C SER A 247 27.72 4.51 -1.19
N PHE A 248 27.66 5.42 -2.18
CA PHE A 248 27.95 5.08 -3.57
C PHE A 248 29.41 4.66 -3.77
N LEU A 249 30.38 5.40 -3.22
CA LEU A 249 31.79 5.07 -3.29
C LEU A 249 32.10 3.73 -2.63
N TYR A 250 31.45 3.43 -1.50
CA TYR A 250 31.55 2.14 -0.82
C TYR A 250 31.04 0.98 -1.71
N ALA A 251 29.83 1.11 -2.26
CA ALA A 251 29.27 0.09 -3.17
C ALA A 251 30.11 -0.08 -4.44
N TYR A 252 30.64 1.02 -4.99
CA TYR A 252 31.58 0.98 -6.10
C TYR A 252 32.90 0.30 -5.73
N GLY A 253 33.40 0.52 -4.51
CA GLY A 253 34.57 -0.15 -3.98
C GLY A 253 34.41 -1.67 -3.93
N ASN A 254 33.28 -2.15 -3.39
CA ASN A 254 32.93 -3.58 -3.37
C ASN A 254 32.82 -4.17 -4.79
N PHE A 255 32.23 -3.42 -5.71
CA PHE A 255 32.09 -3.84 -7.10
C PHE A 255 33.43 -3.90 -7.85
N SER A 256 34.29 -2.90 -7.66
CA SER A 256 35.59 -2.77 -8.33
C SER A 256 36.72 -3.54 -7.65
N GLY A 257 36.50 -4.05 -6.43
CA GLY A 257 37.55 -4.67 -5.62
C GLY A 257 38.55 -3.66 -5.04
N THR A 258 38.21 -2.35 -5.00
CA THR A 258 39.07 -1.29 -4.47
C THR A 258 38.53 -0.77 -3.14
N ALA A 259 39.37 -0.71 -2.10
CA ALA A 259 38.96 -0.19 -0.80
C ALA A 259 38.91 1.35 -0.82
N THR A 260 37.75 1.91 -1.17
CA THR A 260 37.55 3.36 -1.32
C THR A 260 37.13 4.05 -0.01
N VAL A 261 36.30 3.40 0.82
CA VAL A 261 35.72 3.97 2.05
C VAL A 261 35.71 2.92 3.15
N THR A 262 36.22 3.27 4.33
CA THR A 262 36.24 2.40 5.52
C THR A 262 35.03 2.68 6.44
N ILE A 263 34.66 1.71 7.28
CA ILE A 263 33.54 1.90 8.22
C ILE A 263 33.74 3.09 9.17
N PRO A 264 34.94 3.34 9.76
CA PRO A 264 35.15 4.52 10.59
C PRO A 264 34.93 5.85 9.83
N THR A 265 35.39 5.94 8.57
CA THR A 265 35.17 7.17 7.78
C THR A 265 33.72 7.33 7.36
N MET A 266 33.01 6.23 7.07
CA MET A 266 31.56 6.23 6.87
C MET A 266 30.83 6.78 8.10
N LEU A 267 31.15 6.30 9.31
CA LEU A 267 30.53 6.78 10.55
C LEU A 267 30.86 8.25 10.83
N ALA A 268 32.10 8.67 10.62
CA ALA A 268 32.56 10.03 10.89
C ALA A 268 31.95 11.07 9.95
N VAL A 269 31.75 10.73 8.67
CA VAL A 269 31.22 11.69 7.67
C VAL A 269 29.73 11.45 7.42
N HIS A 270 29.36 10.27 6.92
CA HIS A 270 27.98 9.95 6.58
C HIS A 270 27.10 9.85 7.84
N GLY A 271 27.55 9.12 8.85
CA GLY A 271 26.80 8.92 10.10
C GLY A 271 26.56 10.23 10.86
N LEU A 272 27.64 10.96 11.17
CA LEU A 272 27.57 12.19 11.95
C LEU A 272 26.71 13.28 11.27
N LEU A 273 26.95 13.56 9.99
CA LEU A 273 26.19 14.58 9.26
C LEU A 273 24.71 14.20 9.15
N ASN A 274 24.40 12.91 8.95
CA ASN A 274 23.02 12.46 8.89
C ASN A 274 22.34 12.50 10.26
N CYS A 275 23.06 12.26 11.35
CA CYS A 275 22.52 12.43 12.69
C CYS A 275 22.21 13.90 12.98
N LEU A 276 23.20 14.79 12.79
CA LEU A 276 23.09 16.19 13.19
C LEU A 276 22.21 17.02 12.25
N LEU A 277 22.50 16.98 10.94
CA LEU A 277 21.84 17.84 9.96
C LEU A 277 20.58 17.19 9.43
N PHE A 278 20.67 15.99 8.83
CA PHE A 278 19.47 15.33 8.29
C PHE A 278 18.46 15.04 9.40
N GLY A 279 18.90 14.46 10.52
CA GLY A 279 18.03 14.05 11.62
C GLY A 279 17.28 15.22 12.25
N SER A 280 18.03 16.16 12.83
CA SER A 280 17.48 17.28 13.58
C SER A 280 16.65 18.23 12.71
N PHE A 281 17.16 18.62 11.53
CA PHE A 281 16.46 19.58 10.68
C PHE A 281 15.22 18.95 10.01
N THR A 282 15.20 17.63 9.74
CA THR A 282 13.97 16.94 9.27
C THR A 282 12.85 17.05 10.30
N VAL A 283 13.15 16.77 11.57
CA VAL A 283 12.16 16.87 12.64
C VAL A 283 11.66 18.30 12.80
N ILE A 284 12.57 19.28 12.88
CA ILE A 284 12.21 20.69 13.03
C ILE A 284 11.39 21.19 11.82
N GLY A 285 11.83 20.84 10.61
CA GLY A 285 11.19 21.26 9.36
C GLY A 285 9.74 20.82 9.25
N TRP A 286 9.44 19.58 9.62
CA TRP A 286 8.07 19.07 9.61
C TRP A 286 7.26 19.48 10.84
N ALA A 287 7.91 19.70 12.00
CA ALA A 287 7.24 20.22 13.20
C ALA A 287 6.75 21.68 13.05
N LEU A 288 7.37 22.49 12.19
CA LEU A 288 6.94 23.88 11.92
C LEU A 288 5.53 23.94 11.31
N HIS A 289 5.25 23.03 10.36
CA HIS A 289 3.95 22.88 9.73
C HIS A 289 3.85 21.50 9.05
N VAL A 290 2.93 20.67 9.53
CA VAL A 290 2.65 19.35 8.95
C VAL A 290 1.59 19.52 7.85
N PRO A 291 1.88 19.17 6.58
CA PRO A 291 0.87 19.16 5.53
C PRO A 291 -0.26 18.17 5.85
N ILE A 292 -1.50 18.60 5.59
CA ILE A 292 -2.71 17.80 5.82
C ILE A 292 -2.81 16.70 4.76
N THR A 293 -3.35 15.55 5.13
CA THR A 293 -3.62 14.47 4.17
C THR A 293 -4.78 14.83 3.24
N THR A 294 -4.68 14.43 1.98
CA THR A 294 -5.80 14.50 1.01
C THR A 294 -6.60 13.20 0.94
N GLN A 295 -6.28 12.21 1.80
CA GLN A 295 -7.01 10.96 1.80
C GLN A 295 -8.35 11.11 2.54
N GLU A 296 -9.43 10.77 1.85
CA GLU A 296 -10.76 10.66 2.44
C GLU A 296 -11.12 9.19 2.75
N PRO A 297 -11.91 8.92 3.81
CA PRO A 297 -12.45 7.58 4.04
C PRO A 297 -13.38 7.13 2.91
N PHE A 298 -13.51 5.81 2.74
CA PHE A 298 -14.50 5.24 1.83
C PHE A 298 -15.87 5.15 2.50
N HIS A 299 -16.91 5.64 1.83
CA HIS A 299 -18.27 5.75 2.40
C HIS A 299 -19.34 4.90 1.68
N PHE A 300 -18.98 4.23 0.58
CA PHE A 300 -19.90 3.35 -0.13
C PHE A 300 -20.33 2.13 0.71
N PRO A 301 -21.53 1.58 0.45
CA PRO A 301 -21.99 0.39 1.15
C PRO A 301 -21.17 -0.83 0.75
N VAL A 302 -20.78 -1.62 1.77
CA VAL A 302 -19.87 -2.77 1.63
C VAL A 302 -20.66 -4.03 1.96
N SER A 303 -20.56 -5.06 1.11
CA SER A 303 -21.16 -6.36 1.42
C SER A 303 -20.61 -6.88 2.75
N LYS A 304 -21.45 -7.52 3.57
CA LYS A 304 -21.07 -8.23 4.81
C LYS A 304 -20.75 -9.70 4.55
N ILE A 305 -21.06 -10.23 3.37
CA ILE A 305 -20.91 -11.64 3.04
C ILE A 305 -19.43 -11.96 2.80
N ARG A 306 -18.94 -13.01 3.46
CA ARG A 306 -17.54 -13.47 3.42
C ARG A 306 -17.52 -14.96 3.13
N GLY A 307 -16.63 -15.41 2.26
CA GLY A 307 -16.49 -16.82 1.90
C GLY A 307 -17.63 -17.31 1.01
N LYS A 308 -18.29 -18.41 1.39
CA LYS A 308 -19.37 -18.99 0.59
C LYS A 308 -20.71 -18.31 0.89
N LEU A 309 -21.44 -17.97 -0.17
CA LEU A 309 -22.83 -17.53 -0.05
C LEU A 309 -23.72 -18.73 0.29
N ASN A 310 -24.34 -18.70 1.48
CA ASN A 310 -25.28 -19.71 1.93
C ASN A 310 -26.71 -19.32 1.52
N ALA A 311 -27.48 -20.29 1.01
CA ALA A 311 -28.92 -20.17 0.74
C ALA A 311 -29.35 -18.88 0.00
N PRO A 312 -28.89 -18.66 -1.25
CA PRO A 312 -29.48 -17.61 -2.08
C PRO A 312 -30.99 -17.86 -2.25
N GLY A 313 -31.76 -16.78 -2.40
CA GLY A 313 -33.21 -16.80 -2.51
C GLY A 313 -33.71 -17.28 -3.88
N THR A 314 -34.88 -16.79 -4.27
CA THR A 314 -35.52 -17.17 -5.52
C THR A 314 -34.77 -16.67 -6.76
N PRO A 315 -34.94 -17.32 -7.92
CA PRO A 315 -34.45 -16.82 -9.20
C PRO A 315 -34.92 -15.39 -9.49
N HIS A 316 -34.05 -14.63 -10.15
CA HIS A 316 -34.32 -13.27 -10.63
C HIS A 316 -33.96 -13.16 -12.12
N ARG A 317 -34.63 -12.24 -12.82
CA ARG A 317 -34.45 -12.06 -14.28
C ARG A 317 -33.09 -11.46 -14.65
N GLY A 318 -32.77 -10.28 -14.11
CA GLY A 318 -31.60 -9.51 -14.52
C GLY A 318 -30.57 -9.26 -13.43
N LEU A 319 -29.42 -8.75 -13.84
CA LEU A 319 -28.36 -8.18 -13.00
C LEU A 319 -28.71 -6.79 -12.46
N VAL A 320 -29.61 -6.07 -13.13
CA VAL A 320 -30.15 -4.77 -12.72
C VAL A 320 -31.66 -4.77 -12.90
N ASP A 321 -32.34 -3.82 -12.23
CA ASP A 321 -33.78 -3.63 -12.42
C ASP A 321 -34.08 -2.78 -13.66
N ARG A 322 -33.34 -1.68 -13.82
CA ARG A 322 -33.46 -0.71 -14.92
C ARG A 322 -32.07 -0.17 -15.27
N MET A 323 -31.66 -0.27 -16.53
CA MET A 323 -30.35 0.26 -16.96
C MET A 323 -30.29 1.80 -16.95
N GLU A 324 -31.45 2.46 -17.04
CA GLU A 324 -31.56 3.92 -16.98
C GLU A 324 -31.18 4.52 -15.62
N ASP A 325 -31.15 3.71 -14.55
CA ASP A 325 -30.65 4.13 -13.23
C ASP A 325 -29.16 4.49 -13.28
N TYR A 326 -28.41 3.99 -14.27
CA TYR A 326 -26.96 4.16 -14.39
C TYR A 326 -26.54 5.14 -15.49
N VAL A 327 -27.23 5.12 -16.64
CA VAL A 327 -26.86 5.90 -17.83
C VAL A 327 -28.08 6.27 -18.66
N ASP A 328 -27.99 7.36 -19.42
CA ASP A 328 -28.95 7.61 -20.50
C ASP A 328 -28.79 6.50 -21.56
N ASN A 329 -29.85 5.71 -21.74
CA ASN A 329 -29.84 4.51 -22.55
C ASN A 329 -30.35 4.73 -23.99
N ARG A 330 -30.67 5.97 -24.38
CA ARG A 330 -31.22 6.30 -25.72
C ARG A 330 -30.29 5.89 -26.87
N GLU A 331 -28.98 6.02 -26.66
CA GLU A 331 -27.97 5.66 -27.66
C GLU A 331 -27.57 4.17 -27.60
N LEU A 332 -28.01 3.43 -26.57
CA LEU A 332 -27.64 2.03 -26.41
C LEU A 332 -28.53 1.12 -27.26
N PRO A 333 -27.95 0.11 -27.93
CA PRO A 333 -28.73 -0.97 -28.52
C PRO A 333 -29.63 -1.64 -27.49
N ALA A 334 -30.90 -1.86 -27.84
CA ALA A 334 -31.90 -2.49 -26.96
C ALA A 334 -31.44 -3.87 -26.43
N SER A 335 -30.64 -4.60 -27.20
CA SER A 335 -30.08 -5.88 -26.78
C SER A 335 -29.11 -5.77 -25.59
N ILE A 336 -28.38 -4.66 -25.44
CA ILE A 336 -27.52 -4.42 -24.27
C ILE A 336 -28.40 -4.21 -23.03
N ILE A 337 -29.46 -3.42 -23.16
CA ILE A 337 -30.42 -3.14 -22.07
C ILE A 337 -31.06 -4.47 -21.63
N ASP A 338 -31.59 -5.24 -22.59
CA ASP A 338 -32.24 -6.52 -22.34
C ASP A 338 -31.30 -7.54 -21.70
N PHE A 339 -30.00 -7.53 -22.04
CA PHE A 339 -29.03 -8.39 -21.37
C PHE A 339 -28.86 -8.10 -19.88
N TYR A 340 -28.82 -6.83 -19.46
CA TYR A 340 -28.66 -6.50 -18.04
C TYR A 340 -29.96 -6.65 -17.25
N GLU A 341 -31.11 -6.38 -17.86
CA GLU A 341 -32.43 -6.47 -17.20
C GLU A 341 -33.04 -7.88 -17.25
N HIS A 342 -32.68 -8.70 -18.25
CA HIS A 342 -33.14 -10.07 -18.47
C HIS A 342 -31.98 -11.02 -18.83
N THR A 343 -30.95 -11.03 -17.99
CA THR A 343 -29.74 -11.82 -18.18
C THR A 343 -30.01 -13.34 -18.25
N GLU A 344 -31.09 -13.83 -17.64
CA GLU A 344 -31.50 -15.23 -17.68
C GLU A 344 -31.82 -15.72 -19.10
N ARG A 345 -32.17 -14.81 -20.03
CA ARG A 345 -32.44 -15.11 -21.44
C ARG A 345 -31.17 -15.31 -22.26
N PHE A 346 -29.98 -15.05 -21.71
CA PHE A 346 -28.73 -15.08 -22.46
C PHE A 346 -27.79 -16.22 -22.02
N GLN A 347 -26.95 -16.66 -22.96
CA GLN A 347 -25.81 -17.55 -22.74
C GLN A 347 -24.52 -16.79 -23.03
N LEU A 348 -23.51 -17.01 -22.20
CA LEU A 348 -22.22 -16.34 -22.30
C LEU A 348 -21.13 -17.32 -22.68
N PHE A 349 -20.27 -16.90 -23.60
CA PHE A 349 -19.06 -17.62 -23.95
C PHE A 349 -17.87 -16.70 -23.71
N ALA A 350 -16.84 -17.20 -23.04
CA ALA A 350 -15.64 -16.44 -22.73
C ALA A 350 -14.40 -17.08 -23.35
N SER A 351 -13.46 -16.24 -23.80
CA SER A 351 -12.08 -16.61 -24.13
C SER A 351 -11.15 -15.82 -23.24
N VAL A 352 -10.26 -16.49 -22.52
CA VAL A 352 -9.42 -15.88 -21.47
C VAL A 352 -7.97 -15.85 -21.91
N GLN A 353 -7.36 -14.66 -21.87
CA GLN A 353 -5.99 -14.44 -22.28
C GLN A 353 -5.20 -13.81 -21.13
N TRP A 354 -4.21 -14.55 -20.62
CA TRP A 354 -3.33 -14.10 -19.55
C TRP A 354 -2.02 -13.53 -20.13
N ALA A 355 -1.57 -12.40 -19.60
CA ALA A 355 -0.24 -11.89 -19.92
C ALA A 355 0.85 -12.87 -19.46
N ALA A 356 1.92 -13.02 -20.25
CA ALA A 356 2.97 -14.00 -20.01
C ALA A 356 3.63 -13.86 -18.62
N TRP A 357 3.86 -12.61 -18.18
CA TRP A 357 4.45 -12.31 -16.88
C TRP A 357 3.56 -12.69 -15.69
N PHE A 358 2.23 -12.76 -15.89
CA PHE A 358 1.26 -13.09 -14.83
C PHE A 358 0.93 -14.59 -14.76
N LYS A 359 1.23 -15.36 -15.82
CA LYS A 359 0.93 -16.81 -15.86
C LYS A 359 1.45 -17.60 -14.65
N PRO A 360 2.69 -17.37 -14.15
CA PRO A 360 3.16 -18.06 -12.94
C PRO A 360 2.27 -17.77 -11.72
N PHE A 361 1.91 -16.51 -11.50
CA PHE A 361 1.03 -16.12 -10.39
C PHE A 361 -0.36 -16.71 -10.52
N ALA A 362 -0.95 -16.64 -11.72
CA ALA A 362 -2.23 -17.25 -12.01
C ALA A 362 -2.19 -18.75 -11.72
N PHE A 363 -1.10 -19.46 -12.06
CA PHE A 363 -0.98 -20.90 -11.85
C PHE A 363 -1.06 -21.26 -10.37
N PHE A 364 -0.32 -20.54 -9.52
CA PHE A 364 -0.41 -20.70 -8.07
C PHE A 364 -1.79 -20.31 -7.54
N TYR A 365 -2.37 -19.23 -8.04
CA TYR A 365 -3.70 -18.80 -7.66
C TYR A 365 -4.77 -19.84 -8.00
N GLN A 366 -4.59 -20.65 -9.05
CA GLN A 366 -5.56 -21.67 -9.44
C GLN A 366 -5.80 -22.74 -8.36
N PHE A 367 -4.79 -23.07 -7.56
CA PHE A 367 -4.93 -24.02 -6.44
C PHE A 367 -5.84 -23.46 -5.35
N ILE A 368 -5.77 -22.15 -5.13
CA ILE A 368 -6.58 -21.43 -4.14
C ILE A 368 -7.99 -21.22 -4.71
N SER A 369 -8.09 -20.71 -5.94
CA SER A 369 -9.36 -20.35 -6.59
C SER A 369 -10.29 -21.55 -6.76
N ARG A 370 -9.76 -22.74 -7.03
CA ARG A 370 -10.55 -23.99 -7.09
C ARG A 370 -11.21 -24.35 -5.76
N ARG A 371 -10.56 -24.07 -4.62
CA ARG A 371 -11.12 -24.32 -3.28
C ARG A 371 -12.11 -23.23 -2.87
N VAL A 372 -11.84 -21.99 -3.28
CA VAL A 372 -12.67 -20.82 -2.96
C VAL A 372 -13.92 -20.72 -3.84
N GLY A 373 -13.86 -21.20 -5.09
CA GLY A 373 -14.95 -21.09 -6.06
C GLY A 373 -15.12 -19.68 -6.65
N GLN A 374 -14.05 -18.88 -6.62
CA GLN A 374 -14.02 -17.51 -7.13
C GLN A 374 -12.83 -17.31 -8.05
N LEU A 375 -13.01 -16.56 -9.14
CA LEU A 375 -11.93 -16.20 -10.08
C LEU A 375 -11.20 -17.44 -10.64
N ASN A 376 -11.87 -18.60 -10.72
CA ASN A 376 -11.30 -19.83 -11.28
C ASN A 376 -11.37 -19.82 -12.81
N LEU A 377 -10.68 -18.86 -13.42
CA LEU A 377 -10.65 -18.67 -14.85
C LEU A 377 -9.74 -19.71 -15.54
N PRO A 378 -10.09 -20.15 -16.77
CA PRO A 378 -9.24 -21.05 -17.55
C PRO A 378 -7.93 -20.38 -17.98
N PHE A 379 -6.90 -21.20 -18.22
CA PHE A 379 -5.64 -20.79 -18.86
C PHE A 379 -5.69 -20.86 -20.39
N SER A 380 -6.70 -21.56 -20.93
CA SER A 380 -6.88 -21.67 -22.36
C SER A 380 -7.64 -20.46 -22.89
N ALA A 381 -7.21 -20.00 -24.06
CA ALA A 381 -7.94 -19.04 -24.87
C ALA A 381 -9.12 -19.69 -25.63
N ASP A 382 -9.33 -21.00 -25.49
CA ASP A 382 -10.48 -21.67 -26.08
C ASP A 382 -11.78 -21.04 -25.58
N ARG A 383 -12.74 -20.92 -26.50
CA ARG A 383 -14.07 -20.43 -26.19
C ARG A 383 -14.79 -21.44 -25.31
N ILE A 384 -15.19 -21.01 -24.11
CA ILE A 384 -15.86 -21.87 -23.13
C ILE A 384 -17.20 -21.24 -22.75
N GLU A 385 -18.25 -22.05 -22.72
CA GLU A 385 -19.57 -21.63 -22.24
C GLU A 385 -19.55 -21.44 -20.71
N MET A 386 -20.11 -20.32 -20.27
CA MET A 386 -20.37 -20.00 -18.87
C MET A 386 -21.88 -19.98 -18.65
N THR A 387 -22.40 -21.04 -18.02
CA THR A 387 -23.79 -21.05 -17.58
C THR A 387 -23.89 -20.28 -16.28
N GLY A 388 -24.99 -19.55 -16.09
CA GLY A 388 -25.20 -18.79 -14.87
C GLY A 388 -26.64 -18.74 -14.46
N GLU A 389 -26.85 -18.63 -13.16
CA GLU A 389 -28.14 -18.40 -12.53
C GLU A 389 -28.07 -17.11 -11.72
N ILE A 390 -29.12 -16.30 -11.79
CA ILE A 390 -29.27 -15.10 -10.97
C ILE A 390 -30.30 -15.38 -9.89
N LEU A 391 -29.90 -15.14 -8.65
CA LEU A 391 -30.72 -15.40 -7.47
C LEU A 391 -30.73 -14.14 -6.59
N LEU A 392 -31.85 -13.89 -5.91
CA LEU A 392 -31.91 -12.83 -4.90
C LEU A 392 -31.01 -13.16 -3.71
N VAL A 393 -30.48 -12.11 -3.08
CA VAL A 393 -29.74 -12.19 -1.82
C VAL A 393 -30.49 -11.35 -0.80
N ASP A 394 -30.49 -11.81 0.45
CA ASP A 394 -31.10 -11.09 1.56
C ASP A 394 -30.36 -9.77 1.85
N GLU A 395 -31.11 -8.67 1.96
CA GLU A 395 -30.55 -7.31 2.17
C GLU A 395 -29.88 -7.17 3.53
N GLU A 396 -30.41 -7.80 4.57
CA GLU A 396 -29.83 -7.72 5.92
C GLU A 396 -28.49 -8.48 6.00
N ALA A 397 -28.46 -9.66 5.37
CA ALA A 397 -27.28 -10.51 5.27
C ALA A 397 -26.16 -9.87 4.43
N ASP A 398 -26.49 -9.22 3.30
CA ASP A 398 -25.50 -8.53 2.47
C ASP A 398 -25.15 -7.15 3.01
N GLY A 399 -26.10 -6.42 3.59
CA GLY A 399 -25.94 -5.05 4.05
C GLY A 399 -25.96 -3.99 2.94
N ARG A 400 -26.37 -4.34 1.72
CA ARG A 400 -26.56 -3.43 0.58
C ARG A 400 -27.99 -3.59 0.05
N ALA A 401 -28.48 -2.59 -0.67
CA ALA A 401 -29.85 -2.57 -1.18
C ALA A 401 -30.00 -3.46 -2.43
N ARG A 402 -31.10 -4.21 -2.51
CA ARG A 402 -31.49 -5.09 -3.64
C ARG A 402 -30.33 -5.96 -4.17
N PRO A 403 -29.60 -6.70 -3.31
CA PRO A 403 -28.46 -7.47 -3.74
C PRO A 403 -28.94 -8.74 -4.48
N ARG A 404 -28.22 -9.08 -5.54
CA ARG A 404 -28.51 -10.26 -6.36
C ARG A 404 -27.22 -10.93 -6.76
N VAL A 405 -27.16 -12.25 -6.62
CA VAL A 405 -25.96 -13.01 -6.93
C VAL A 405 -26.07 -13.57 -8.33
N TRP A 406 -25.00 -13.41 -9.11
CA TRP A 406 -24.79 -14.15 -10.33
C TRP A 406 -23.80 -15.27 -10.08
N LYS A 407 -24.31 -16.50 -10.03
CA LYS A 407 -23.52 -17.71 -9.88
C LYS A 407 -23.20 -18.27 -11.26
N ARG A 408 -21.95 -18.12 -11.70
CA ARG A 408 -21.48 -18.64 -12.99
C ARG A 408 -20.68 -19.92 -12.78
N THR A 409 -20.92 -20.90 -13.63
CA THR A 409 -20.24 -22.19 -13.63
C THR A 409 -19.62 -22.50 -14.99
N ILE A 410 -18.50 -23.22 -14.98
CA ILE A 410 -17.88 -23.81 -16.16
C ILE A 410 -17.79 -25.31 -15.90
N ARG A 411 -18.38 -26.14 -16.78
CA ARG A 411 -18.40 -27.60 -16.64
C ARG A 411 -18.89 -28.05 -15.24
N GLY A 412 -19.94 -27.39 -14.73
CA GLY A 412 -20.57 -27.69 -13.43
C GLY A 412 -19.78 -27.21 -12.20
N LYS A 413 -18.61 -26.58 -12.37
CA LYS A 413 -17.82 -26.03 -11.25
C LYS A 413 -18.05 -24.52 -11.13
N PRO A 414 -18.28 -23.98 -9.92
CA PRO A 414 -18.44 -22.55 -9.72
C PRO A 414 -17.14 -21.83 -10.08
N VAL A 415 -17.27 -20.76 -10.88
CA VAL A 415 -16.17 -19.93 -11.36
C VAL A 415 -16.27 -18.52 -10.80
N PHE A 416 -17.48 -17.96 -10.77
CA PHE A 416 -17.75 -16.65 -10.17
C PHE A 416 -19.03 -16.70 -9.35
N THR A 417 -18.96 -16.20 -8.13
CA THR A 417 -20.14 -15.84 -7.32
C THR A 417 -20.04 -14.34 -7.04
N ALA A 418 -20.68 -13.53 -7.87
CA ALA A 418 -20.61 -12.08 -7.79
C ALA A 418 -21.97 -11.53 -7.34
N ILE A 419 -21.98 -10.73 -6.27
CA ILE A 419 -23.19 -10.14 -5.70
C ILE A 419 -23.28 -8.68 -6.17
N TYR A 420 -24.20 -8.44 -7.10
CA TYR A 420 -24.51 -7.15 -7.69
C TYR A 420 -25.44 -6.36 -6.77
N SER A 421 -25.13 -5.08 -6.62
CA SER A 421 -25.92 -4.06 -5.95
C SER A 421 -25.65 -2.73 -6.66
N GLN A 422 -26.39 -1.69 -6.30
CA GLN A 422 -26.09 -0.32 -6.71
C GLN A 422 -26.01 0.61 -5.51
N HIS A 423 -25.32 1.73 -5.67
CA HIS A 423 -25.36 2.85 -4.74
C HIS A 423 -25.12 4.16 -5.48
N GLU A 424 -25.60 5.25 -4.90
CA GLU A 424 -25.40 6.59 -5.44
C GLU A 424 -24.36 7.34 -4.61
N ALA A 425 -23.46 8.06 -5.28
CA ALA A 425 -22.51 8.95 -4.65
C ALA A 425 -22.18 10.12 -5.59
N GLY A 426 -22.22 11.35 -5.08
CA GLY A 426 -21.87 12.53 -5.87
C GLY A 426 -22.77 12.79 -7.09
N GLY A 427 -24.02 12.30 -7.09
CA GLY A 427 -24.94 12.43 -8.21
C GLY A 427 -24.75 11.39 -9.32
N GLU A 428 -23.88 10.40 -9.12
CA GLU A 428 -23.69 9.27 -10.03
C GLU A 428 -24.10 7.95 -9.37
N THR A 429 -24.67 7.04 -10.16
CA THR A 429 -25.01 5.67 -9.73
C THR A 429 -23.87 4.72 -10.10
N PHE A 430 -23.33 4.03 -9.10
CA PHE A 430 -22.27 3.05 -9.29
C PHE A 430 -22.82 1.63 -9.25
N MET A 431 -22.28 0.76 -10.11
CA MET A 431 -22.50 -0.68 -10.01
C MET A 431 -21.51 -1.25 -8.98
N ASN A 432 -22.04 -1.75 -7.87
CA ASN A 432 -21.27 -2.23 -6.72
C ASN A 432 -21.29 -3.75 -6.69
N ILE A 433 -20.20 -4.38 -7.13
CA ILE A 433 -20.10 -5.82 -7.30
C ILE A 433 -19.21 -6.38 -6.19
N ALA A 434 -19.78 -7.20 -5.31
CA ALA A 434 -19.02 -7.89 -4.27
C ALA A 434 -18.66 -9.32 -4.72
N LEU A 435 -17.41 -9.71 -4.51
CA LEU A 435 -16.89 -11.06 -4.69
C LEU A 435 -16.47 -11.57 -3.30
N PRO A 436 -17.33 -12.34 -2.62
CA PRO A 436 -16.99 -12.93 -1.34
C PRO A 436 -15.75 -13.83 -1.44
N LEU A 437 -14.77 -13.58 -0.57
CA LEU A 437 -13.51 -14.32 -0.45
C LEU A 437 -13.37 -14.88 0.98
N PRO A 438 -12.46 -15.83 1.28
CA PRO A 438 -12.25 -16.28 2.65
C PRO A 438 -11.91 -15.10 3.56
N PHE A 439 -12.69 -14.92 4.64
CA PHE A 439 -12.56 -13.83 5.63
C PHE A 439 -12.66 -12.40 5.09
N SER A 440 -12.84 -12.21 3.79
CA SER A 440 -12.81 -10.90 3.10
C SER A 440 -13.85 -10.81 1.98
N SER A 441 -14.03 -9.63 1.40
CA SER A 441 -14.83 -9.48 0.18
C SER A 441 -14.18 -8.44 -0.72
N MET A 442 -13.89 -8.83 -1.95
CA MET A 442 -13.41 -7.91 -2.96
C MET A 442 -14.60 -7.16 -3.55
N HIS A 443 -14.47 -5.88 -3.81
CA HIS A 443 -15.53 -5.06 -4.39
C HIS A 443 -15.02 -4.39 -5.67
N GLY A 444 -15.67 -4.65 -6.79
CA GLY A 444 -15.52 -3.89 -8.03
C GLY A 444 -16.62 -2.82 -8.07
N ILE A 445 -16.24 -1.56 -7.89
CA ILE A 445 -17.15 -0.42 -8.01
C ILE A 445 -16.92 0.19 -9.38
N LEU A 446 -17.93 0.07 -10.23
CA LEU A 446 -17.85 0.43 -11.64
C LEU A 446 -18.71 1.65 -11.92
N GLN A 447 -18.09 2.64 -12.54
CA GLN A 447 -18.78 3.76 -13.18
C GLN A 447 -19.23 3.32 -14.57
N LEU A 448 -20.44 3.71 -14.96
CA LEU A 448 -21.03 3.37 -16.25
C LEU A 448 -21.08 4.61 -17.14
N SER A 449 -20.75 4.43 -18.42
CA SER A 449 -20.90 5.49 -19.44
C SER A 449 -21.29 4.90 -20.79
N VAL A 450 -21.89 5.75 -21.63
CA VAL A 450 -22.24 5.41 -23.01
C VAL A 450 -21.40 6.27 -23.95
N GLU A 451 -20.71 5.62 -24.88
CA GLU A 451 -19.91 6.30 -25.90
C GLU A 451 -20.13 5.60 -27.24
N HIS A 452 -20.61 6.33 -28.25
CA HIS A 452 -20.81 5.82 -29.61
C HIS A 452 -21.67 4.54 -29.67
N GLY A 453 -22.75 4.48 -28.87
CA GLY A 453 -23.62 3.31 -28.76
C GLY A 453 -22.99 2.07 -28.11
N GLN A 454 -21.86 2.24 -27.41
CA GLN A 454 -21.21 1.20 -26.61
C GLN A 454 -21.40 1.51 -25.13
N LEU A 455 -21.66 0.47 -24.35
CA LEU A 455 -21.70 0.57 -22.89
C LEU A 455 -20.31 0.29 -22.32
N ARG A 456 -19.78 1.24 -21.54
CA ARG A 456 -18.49 1.13 -20.86
C ARG A 456 -18.71 1.05 -19.35
N LEU A 457 -18.10 0.06 -18.70
CA LEU A 457 -18.00 -0.03 -17.24
C LEU A 457 -16.52 0.11 -16.88
N THR A 458 -16.18 0.91 -15.87
CA THR A 458 -14.78 1.09 -15.48
C THR A 458 -14.60 1.31 -13.99
N SER A 459 -13.57 0.68 -13.40
CA SER A 459 -13.13 0.99 -12.03
C SER A 459 -12.04 2.07 -11.98
N LYS A 460 -11.76 2.73 -13.11
CA LYS A 460 -10.82 3.86 -13.24
C LYS A 460 -11.55 5.20 -13.42
N GLY A 461 -12.73 5.32 -12.80
CA GLY A 461 -13.58 6.50 -12.83
C GLY A 461 -13.32 7.50 -11.71
N GLY A 462 -14.17 8.53 -11.63
CA GLY A 462 -14.25 9.45 -10.49
C GLY A 462 -15.03 8.85 -9.31
N GLY A 463 -15.14 9.62 -8.21
CA GLY A 463 -15.90 9.21 -7.03
C GLY A 463 -15.43 7.89 -6.43
N ASP A 464 -16.37 6.97 -6.22
CA ASP A 464 -16.11 5.68 -5.58
C ASP A 464 -15.51 4.62 -6.52
N ALA A 465 -15.42 4.87 -7.83
CA ALA A 465 -14.95 3.88 -8.80
C ALA A 465 -13.58 3.31 -8.42
N GLY A 466 -13.47 1.97 -8.39
CA GLY A 466 -12.27 1.30 -7.94
C GLY A 466 -12.46 -0.16 -7.58
N THR A 467 -11.34 -0.85 -7.41
CA THR A 467 -11.31 -2.21 -6.87
C THR A 467 -10.86 -2.15 -5.41
N TYR A 468 -11.63 -2.71 -4.50
CA TYR A 468 -11.39 -2.64 -3.05
C TYR A 468 -11.36 -4.03 -2.43
N LEU A 469 -10.65 -4.17 -1.31
CA LEU A 469 -10.76 -5.35 -0.44
C LEU A 469 -11.31 -4.91 0.91
N ALA A 470 -12.40 -5.56 1.33
CA ALA A 470 -12.96 -5.44 2.66
C ALA A 470 -12.50 -6.61 3.53
N LEU A 471 -11.83 -6.33 4.65
CA LEU A 471 -11.30 -7.31 5.59
C LEU A 471 -11.67 -6.90 7.02
N GLY A 472 -12.58 -7.64 7.65
CA GLY A 472 -13.17 -7.21 8.93
C GLY A 472 -13.83 -5.83 8.79
N GLY A 473 -13.42 -4.88 9.65
CA GLY A 473 -13.85 -3.48 9.59
C GLY A 473 -13.01 -2.57 8.68
N TYR A 474 -12.03 -3.11 7.96
CA TYR A 474 -11.15 -2.36 7.06
C TYR A 474 -11.60 -2.45 5.61
N VAL A 475 -11.42 -1.36 4.87
CA VAL A 475 -11.65 -1.28 3.42
C VAL A 475 -10.47 -0.54 2.81
N PHE A 476 -9.82 -1.15 1.83
CA PHE A 476 -8.69 -0.52 1.15
C PHE A 476 -8.71 -0.75 -0.36
N LYS A 477 -8.28 0.27 -1.11
CA LYS A 477 -8.20 0.25 -2.57
C LYS A 477 -7.00 -0.56 -3.03
N LEU A 478 -7.25 -1.54 -3.88
CA LEU A 478 -6.23 -2.34 -4.54
C LEU A 478 -5.69 -1.60 -5.77
N PRO A 479 -4.45 -1.89 -6.21
CA PRO A 479 -3.89 -1.31 -7.42
C PRO A 479 -4.40 -2.07 -8.66
N LEU A 480 -5.68 -2.45 -8.65
CA LEU A 480 -6.36 -3.21 -9.69
C LEU A 480 -7.37 -2.30 -10.39
N HIS A 481 -7.35 -2.31 -11.71
CA HIS A 481 -8.37 -1.66 -12.52
C HIS A 481 -8.96 -2.65 -13.50
N GLU A 482 -10.26 -2.52 -13.73
CA GLU A 482 -11.02 -3.30 -14.69
C GLU A 482 -11.83 -2.37 -15.59
N SER A 483 -11.99 -2.78 -16.84
CA SER A 483 -12.75 -2.06 -17.86
C SER A 483 -13.54 -3.06 -18.69
N PHE A 484 -14.85 -2.87 -18.81
CA PHE A 484 -15.70 -3.60 -19.72
C PHE A 484 -16.19 -2.67 -20.82
N ILE A 485 -16.18 -3.14 -22.07
CA ILE A 485 -16.77 -2.45 -23.20
C ILE A 485 -17.70 -3.43 -23.90
N MET A 486 -18.98 -3.08 -24.00
CA MET A 486 -20.00 -3.91 -24.62
C MET A 486 -20.61 -3.20 -25.84
N LYS A 487 -20.78 -3.96 -26.93
CA LYS A 487 -21.38 -3.48 -28.17
C LYS A 487 -22.28 -4.53 -28.81
N GLY A 488 -23.32 -4.08 -29.52
CA GLY A 488 -24.14 -4.96 -30.36
C GLY A 488 -23.40 -5.35 -31.65
N SER A 489 -23.55 -6.60 -32.10
CA SER A 489 -22.98 -7.08 -33.37
C SER A 489 -23.80 -8.22 -33.98
N LEU A 490 -24.46 -7.96 -35.12
CA LEU A 490 -25.10 -8.97 -35.99
C LEU A 490 -25.88 -10.06 -35.21
N GLY A 491 -26.81 -9.65 -34.34
CA GLY A 491 -27.65 -10.56 -33.56
C GLY A 491 -27.01 -11.16 -32.30
N ASN A 492 -25.76 -10.80 -31.98
CA ASN A 492 -25.09 -11.15 -30.73
C ASN A 492 -24.64 -9.88 -30.00
N LEU A 493 -24.26 -10.00 -28.72
CA LEU A 493 -23.49 -8.96 -28.03
C LEU A 493 -22.04 -9.42 -27.89
N LEU A 494 -21.14 -8.47 -28.07
CA LEU A 494 -19.71 -8.66 -27.84
C LEU A 494 -19.33 -7.79 -26.65
N ALA A 495 -18.58 -8.35 -25.71
CA ALA A 495 -17.98 -7.57 -24.64
C ALA A 495 -16.51 -7.91 -24.47
N VAL A 496 -15.70 -6.88 -24.23
CA VAL A 496 -14.28 -7.02 -23.91
C VAL A 496 -14.09 -6.62 -22.46
N HIS A 497 -13.35 -7.42 -21.70
CA HIS A 497 -12.98 -7.14 -20.33
C HIS A 497 -11.46 -7.16 -20.15
N ASP A 498 -10.91 -6.01 -19.79
CA ASP A 498 -9.48 -5.83 -19.53
C ASP A 498 -9.23 -5.53 -18.06
N MET A 499 -8.23 -6.21 -17.48
CA MET A 499 -7.75 -5.92 -16.13
C MET A 499 -6.26 -5.56 -16.11
N THR A 500 -5.93 -4.58 -15.27
CA THR A 500 -4.56 -4.13 -15.04
C THR A 500 -4.22 -4.17 -13.55
N LEU A 501 -2.96 -4.48 -13.24
CA LEU A 501 -2.38 -4.47 -11.90
C LEU A 501 -1.20 -3.49 -11.90
N PHE A 502 -1.24 -2.47 -11.05
CA PHE A 502 -0.30 -1.33 -11.09
C PHE A 502 -0.20 -0.68 -12.49
N GLY A 503 -1.28 -0.71 -13.27
CA GLY A 503 -1.34 -0.19 -14.64
C GLY A 503 -0.75 -1.12 -15.71
N LEU A 504 -0.18 -2.26 -15.33
CA LEU A 504 0.28 -3.28 -16.27
C LEU A 504 -0.87 -4.23 -16.58
N HIS A 505 -1.14 -4.43 -17.88
CA HIS A 505 -2.13 -5.39 -18.33
C HIS A 505 -1.74 -6.81 -17.94
N PHE A 506 -2.68 -7.56 -17.35
CA PHE A 506 -2.45 -8.95 -16.93
C PHE A 506 -3.51 -9.93 -17.42
N LEU A 507 -4.70 -9.44 -17.78
CA LEU A 507 -5.84 -10.28 -18.17
C LEU A 507 -6.72 -9.56 -19.19
N HIS A 508 -7.03 -10.27 -20.27
CA HIS A 508 -8.00 -9.88 -21.28
C HIS A 508 -9.02 -11.01 -21.45
N ILE A 509 -10.31 -10.66 -21.55
CA ILE A 509 -11.38 -11.63 -21.76
C ILE A 509 -12.31 -11.12 -22.86
N ASP A 510 -12.46 -11.93 -23.91
CA ASP A 510 -13.48 -11.73 -24.93
C ASP A 510 -14.75 -12.50 -24.57
N TYR A 511 -15.88 -11.80 -24.55
CA TYR A 511 -17.20 -12.38 -24.36
C TYR A 511 -18.02 -12.30 -25.63
N VAL A 512 -18.66 -13.42 -25.96
CA VAL A 512 -19.74 -13.49 -26.93
C VAL A 512 -20.99 -13.91 -26.21
N ILE A 513 -22.01 -13.07 -26.23
CA ILE A 513 -23.28 -13.26 -25.53
C ILE A 513 -24.36 -13.46 -26.57
N LYS A 514 -25.14 -14.54 -26.42
CA LYS A 514 -26.20 -14.93 -27.34
C LYS A 514 -27.50 -15.08 -26.58
N GLU A 515 -28.60 -14.70 -27.19
CA GLU A 515 -29.91 -15.04 -26.66
C GLU A 515 -30.14 -16.55 -26.77
N LYS A 516 -30.74 -17.16 -25.74
CA LYS A 516 -31.13 -18.56 -25.74
C LYS A 516 -32.25 -18.75 -26.75
N THR A 517 -32.03 -19.59 -27.75
CA THR A 517 -33.12 -20.06 -28.60
C THR A 517 -34.03 -20.98 -27.79
N ASN A 518 -35.31 -20.61 -27.64
CA ASN A 518 -36.34 -21.45 -27.02
C ASN A 518 -36.51 -22.75 -27.85
N GLY A 519 -35.79 -23.80 -27.48
CA GLY A 519 -36.06 -25.16 -27.94
C GLY A 519 -37.09 -25.81 -27.02
N ASN A 520 -38.26 -26.16 -27.59
CA ASN A 520 -39.41 -26.89 -27.02
C ASN A 520 -40.49 -26.06 -26.30
N GLN A 521 -41.34 -25.40 -27.10
CA GLN A 521 -42.78 -25.54 -26.86
C GLN A 521 -43.21 -26.93 -27.36
N PRO A 522 -43.86 -27.78 -26.54
CA PRO A 522 -44.55 -28.95 -27.08
C PRO A 522 -45.64 -28.46 -28.02
N GLN A 523 -45.64 -28.94 -29.27
CA GLN A 523 -46.73 -28.70 -30.20
C GLN A 523 -48.00 -29.34 -29.65
N ARG A 524 -48.97 -28.47 -29.31
CA ARG A 524 -50.41 -28.65 -29.13
C ARG A 524 -50.91 -29.78 -28.21
#